data_AF-A0A0R3RZY1-F1
#
_entry.id   AF-A0A0R3RZY1-F1
#
_cell.length_a   1.000
_cell.length_b   1.000
_cell.length_c   1.000
_cell.angle_alpha   90.00
_cell.angle_beta   90.00
_cell.angle_gamma   90.00
#
_symmetry.space_group_name_H-M   'P 1'
#
loop_
_entity.id
_entity.type
_entity.pdbx_description
1 polymer ?
#
loop_
_entity_poly.entity_id
_entity_poly.type
_entity_poly.pdbx_seq_one_letter_code
_entity_poly.pdbx_strand_id
1 'polypeptide(L)'
;MLAAYDLGMATSGEYVFINIDVSTGSHAERPWLRSNDTTSLENEKAKKAYQALKTISLRRSDLDEYKNFESRVKERAEKKYNYSAKTGKEYEMNNFISAFYDALLLYAIALNETLTEGLDPRNGQNITSKMWSRTFVGITGNVSIDENGDRYSDYSLLDLDPQQDKFVEVAYYSGASNELKQVAEFHWVGGSPPKDSPICGWDHSKCPEGYPFYVYLLSGSTIFILILMSGFIYFWRRYRLEAELAAMSWKIRWEDLDGDEMKKDKKKSRRMRRLHGFSFESEALLRSCSRTSNGSENVRILFFFFYFFYFL
;
A
#
# COMPACT_ATOMS: atom_id res chain seq x y z
N MET A 1 -14.67 -2.59 13.95
CA MET A 1 -13.81 -3.78 13.75
C MET A 1 -14.29 -4.68 12.63
N LEU A 2 -15.55 -5.15 12.60
CA LEU A 2 -16.02 -6.03 11.51
C LEU A 2 -15.82 -5.46 10.09
N ALA A 3 -16.12 -4.18 9.88
CA ALA A 3 -15.82 -3.50 8.60
C ALA A 3 -14.32 -3.50 8.26
N ALA A 4 -13.44 -3.30 9.24
CA ALA A 4 -11.99 -3.35 9.04
C ALA A 4 -11.49 -4.76 8.73
N TYR A 5 -12.17 -5.80 9.23
CA TYR A 5 -11.92 -7.18 8.84
C TYR A 5 -12.33 -7.44 7.39
N ASP A 6 -13.49 -6.93 6.97
CA ASP A 6 -13.97 -7.07 5.58
C ASP A 6 -13.06 -6.35 4.57
N LEU A 7 -12.42 -5.26 4.98
CA LEU A 7 -11.39 -4.56 4.21
C LEU A 7 -10.00 -5.20 4.31
N GLY A 8 -9.84 -6.31 5.05
CA GLY A 8 -8.55 -6.98 5.26
C GLY A 8 -7.56 -6.23 6.17
N MET A 9 -7.93 -5.05 6.68
CA MET A 9 -7.07 -4.22 7.52
C MET A 9 -6.74 -4.91 8.85
N ALA A 10 -7.74 -5.55 9.47
CA ALA A 10 -7.57 -6.20 10.78
C ALA A 10 -6.77 -7.52 10.72
N THR A 11 -6.58 -8.11 9.54
CA THR A 11 -5.87 -9.40 9.37
C THR A 11 -4.54 -9.27 8.63
N SER A 12 -4.32 -8.15 7.94
CA SER A 12 -3.07 -7.89 7.19
C SER A 12 -1.82 -7.81 8.07
N GLY A 13 -1.97 -7.39 9.33
CA GLY A 13 -0.84 -7.06 10.20
C GLY A 13 -0.21 -5.69 9.93
N GLU A 14 -0.73 -4.92 8.97
CA GLU A 14 -0.25 -3.57 8.65
C GLU A 14 -0.94 -2.48 9.48
N TYR A 15 -2.02 -2.83 10.20
CA TYR A 15 -2.82 -1.90 10.99
C TYR A 15 -2.94 -2.37 12.43
N VAL A 16 -2.91 -1.41 13.35
CA VAL A 16 -3.34 -1.58 14.73
C VAL A 16 -4.47 -0.61 15.01
N PHE A 17 -5.51 -1.08 15.68
CA PHE A 17 -6.62 -0.26 16.13
C PHE A 17 -6.47 -0.04 17.62
N ILE A 18 -6.62 1.20 18.07
CA ILE A 18 -6.61 1.54 19.49
C ILE A 18 -7.96 2.16 19.82
N ASN A 19 -8.70 1.56 20.74
CA ASN A 19 -9.90 2.16 21.31
C ASN A 19 -9.65 2.56 22.78
N ILE A 20 -10.33 3.63 23.19
CA ILE A 20 -10.30 4.09 24.58
C ILE A 20 -11.64 3.71 25.19
N ASP A 21 -11.61 2.86 26.21
CA ASP A 21 -12.79 2.48 27.00
C ASP A 21 -12.54 2.72 28.48
N VAL A 22 -12.97 3.89 28.93
CA VAL A 22 -12.84 4.32 30.33
C VAL A 22 -13.97 3.78 31.22
N SER A 23 -15.01 3.19 30.64
CA SER A 23 -16.32 3.04 31.29
C SER A 23 -16.79 1.60 31.47
N THR A 24 -16.44 0.71 30.55
CA THR A 24 -16.93 -0.67 30.62
C THR A 24 -15.99 -1.50 31.47
N GLY A 25 -16.53 -2.01 32.57
CA GLY A 25 -15.77 -2.76 33.54
C GLY A 25 -15.60 -4.22 33.19
N SER A 26 -16.72 -4.93 33.03
CA SER A 26 -16.77 -6.38 32.81
C SER A 26 -16.85 -6.78 31.33
N HIS A 27 -17.31 -5.89 30.45
CA HIS A 27 -17.26 -6.12 28.99
C HIS A 27 -15.83 -6.12 28.42
N ALA A 28 -14.83 -5.75 29.23
CA ALA A 28 -13.44 -5.70 28.83
C ALA A 28 -12.85 -7.08 28.48
N GLU A 29 -13.28 -8.19 29.12
CA GLU A 29 -12.65 -9.49 28.88
C GLU A 29 -12.96 -10.06 27.48
N ARG A 30 -14.21 -9.94 27.02
CA ARG A 30 -14.67 -10.47 25.71
C ARG A 30 -15.54 -9.45 24.96
N PRO A 31 -14.98 -8.30 24.55
CA PRO A 31 -15.74 -7.19 23.97
C PRO A 31 -16.31 -7.47 22.58
N TRP A 32 -15.88 -8.55 21.92
CA TRP A 32 -16.41 -8.99 20.63
C TRP A 32 -17.69 -9.85 20.75
N LEU A 33 -18.00 -10.37 21.95
CA LEU A 33 -19.11 -11.30 22.13
C LEU A 33 -20.44 -10.54 22.25
N ARG A 34 -21.39 -10.86 21.37
CA ARG A 34 -22.78 -10.36 21.46
C ARG A 34 -23.72 -11.50 21.84
N SER A 35 -24.25 -11.46 23.06
CA SER A 35 -25.13 -12.51 23.61
C SER A 35 -26.46 -12.66 22.87
N ASN A 36 -26.91 -11.61 22.18
CA ASN A 36 -28.16 -11.60 21.43
C ASN A 36 -28.00 -12.07 19.97
N ASP A 37 -26.76 -12.19 19.47
CA ASP A 37 -26.50 -12.61 18.09
C ASP A 37 -26.27 -14.13 18.03
N THR A 38 -27.19 -14.80 17.33
CA THR A 38 -27.31 -16.26 17.25
C THR A 38 -26.35 -16.91 16.25
N THR A 39 -25.49 -16.14 15.56
CA THR A 39 -24.56 -16.68 14.57
C THR A 39 -23.14 -16.74 15.15
N SER A 40 -22.71 -17.94 15.56
CA SER A 40 -21.33 -18.20 16.03
C SER A 40 -20.26 -17.65 15.06
N LEU A 41 -20.55 -17.64 13.76
CA LEU A 41 -19.64 -17.17 12.72
C LEU A 41 -19.28 -15.67 12.85
N GLU A 42 -20.23 -14.81 13.19
CA GLU A 42 -19.97 -13.36 13.28
C GLU A 42 -19.15 -13.01 14.52
N ASN A 43 -19.42 -13.69 15.65
CA ASN A 43 -18.61 -13.58 16.85
C ASN A 43 -17.17 -14.08 16.61
N GLU A 44 -16.99 -15.18 15.86
CA GLU A 44 -15.65 -15.67 15.46
C GLU A 44 -14.94 -14.69 14.51
N LYS A 45 -15.67 -14.09 13.56
CA LYS A 45 -15.15 -13.05 12.68
C LYS A 45 -14.73 -11.81 13.47
N ALA A 46 -15.55 -11.38 14.43
CA ALA A 46 -15.25 -10.27 15.33
C ALA A 46 -14.03 -10.60 16.18
N LYS A 47 -13.93 -11.79 16.77
CA LYS A 47 -12.76 -12.24 17.53
C LYS A 47 -11.47 -12.13 16.71
N LYS A 48 -11.46 -12.62 15.47
CA LYS A 48 -10.30 -12.46 14.58
C LYS A 48 -9.97 -11.00 14.30
N ALA A 49 -10.99 -10.16 14.06
CA ALA A 49 -10.78 -8.73 13.86
C ALA A 49 -10.16 -8.06 15.10
N TYR A 50 -10.57 -8.48 16.30
CA TYR A 50 -10.13 -7.92 17.57
C TYR A 50 -8.68 -8.28 17.92
N GLN A 51 -8.03 -9.22 17.23
CA GLN A 51 -6.58 -9.47 17.37
C GLN A 51 -5.74 -8.23 16.99
N ALA A 52 -6.25 -7.39 16.08
CA ALA A 52 -5.62 -6.11 15.73
C ALA A 52 -6.04 -4.94 16.65
N LEU A 53 -6.93 -5.17 17.62
CA LEU A 53 -7.41 -4.15 18.54
C LEU A 53 -6.60 -4.17 19.85
N LYS A 54 -6.26 -2.98 20.33
CA LYS A 54 -5.74 -2.73 21.67
C LYS A 54 -6.68 -1.78 22.39
N THR A 55 -7.00 -2.04 23.65
CA THR A 55 -7.94 -1.22 24.41
C THR A 55 -7.24 -0.51 25.55
N ILE A 56 -7.33 0.81 25.61
CA ILE A 56 -6.88 1.61 26.74
C ILE A 56 -8.06 1.77 27.71
N SER A 57 -7.89 1.37 28.96
CA SER A 57 -8.91 1.49 30.01
C SER A 57 -8.32 2.03 31.31
N LEU A 58 -9.19 2.42 32.25
CA LEU A 58 -8.73 2.71 33.61
C LEU A 58 -8.27 1.43 34.29
N ARG A 59 -7.11 1.51 34.95
CA ARG A 59 -6.52 0.35 35.59
C ARG A 59 -7.37 -0.14 36.75
N ARG A 60 -7.63 -1.45 36.73
CA ARG A 60 -8.30 -2.17 37.82
C ARG A 60 -7.25 -2.73 38.76
N SER A 61 -7.58 -2.71 40.05
CA SER A 61 -6.71 -3.28 41.06
C SER A 61 -6.90 -4.80 41.11
N ASP A 62 -5.81 -5.56 41.04
CA ASP A 62 -5.83 -7.02 41.17
C ASP A 62 -6.00 -7.51 42.62
N LEU A 63 -6.04 -6.57 43.58
CA LEU A 63 -6.19 -6.86 44.99
C LEU A 63 -7.51 -7.60 45.27
N ASP A 64 -7.45 -8.61 46.14
CA ASP A 64 -8.64 -9.36 46.53
C ASP A 64 -9.68 -8.49 47.26
N GLU A 65 -9.23 -7.43 47.94
CA GLU A 65 -10.10 -6.42 48.54
C GLU A 65 -10.96 -5.70 47.50
N TYR A 66 -10.40 -5.38 46.33
CA TYR A 66 -11.12 -4.75 45.24
C TYR A 66 -12.16 -5.69 44.64
N LYS A 67 -11.81 -6.96 44.39
CA LYS A 67 -12.74 -7.99 43.91
C LYS A 67 -13.91 -8.20 44.88
N ASN A 68 -13.62 -8.25 46.18
CA ASN A 68 -14.63 -8.32 47.22
C ASN A 68 -15.52 -7.08 47.25
N PHE A 69 -14.98 -5.89 47.01
CA PHE A 69 -15.76 -4.67 46.85
C PHE A 69 -16.68 -4.72 45.63
N GLU A 70 -16.19 -5.14 44.45
CA GLU A 70 -17.03 -5.29 43.25
C GLU A 70 -18.21 -6.24 43.50
N SER A 71 -17.96 -7.38 44.14
CA SER A 71 -19.00 -8.35 44.51
C SER A 71 -20.05 -7.75 45.44
N ARG A 72 -19.64 -7.04 46.50
CA ARG A 72 -20.57 -6.37 47.42
C ARG A 72 -21.39 -5.27 46.76
N VAL A 73 -20.79 -4.52 45.83
CA VAL A 73 -21.51 -3.48 45.06
C VAL A 73 -22.58 -4.12 44.20
N LYS A 74 -22.25 -5.20 43.50
CA LYS A 74 -23.20 -5.96 42.67
C LYS A 74 -24.34 -6.54 43.51
N GLU A 75 -24.04 -7.18 44.65
CA GLU A 75 -25.06 -7.69 45.57
C GLU A 75 -25.99 -6.56 46.06
N ARG A 76 -25.41 -5.41 46.44
CA ARG A 76 -26.18 -4.25 46.92
C ARG A 76 -27.04 -3.64 45.81
N ALA A 77 -26.52 -3.59 44.58
CA ALA A 77 -27.26 -3.10 43.41
C ALA A 77 -28.55 -3.90 43.22
N GLU A 78 -28.46 -5.23 43.30
CA GLU A 78 -29.62 -6.10 43.18
C GLU A 78 -30.54 -6.01 44.40
N LYS A 79 -30.02 -6.23 45.60
CA LYS A 79 -30.83 -6.33 46.82
C LYS A 79 -31.56 -5.03 47.18
N LYS A 80 -30.94 -3.87 46.95
CA LYS A 80 -31.49 -2.57 47.36
C LYS A 80 -32.22 -1.86 46.23
N TYR A 81 -31.73 -1.98 44.99
CA TYR A 81 -32.24 -1.18 43.88
C TYR A 81 -33.02 -1.99 42.86
N ASN A 82 -33.04 -3.32 42.96
CA ASN A 82 -33.62 -4.24 41.98
C ASN A 82 -33.11 -3.91 40.57
N TYR A 83 -31.80 -3.74 40.44
CA TYR A 83 -31.16 -3.21 39.23
C TYR A 83 -31.50 -4.04 37.99
N SER A 84 -31.35 -5.36 38.07
CA SER A 84 -31.63 -6.24 36.93
C SER A 84 -33.09 -6.20 36.50
N ALA A 85 -34.03 -6.14 37.44
CA ALA A 85 -35.45 -6.06 37.14
C ALA A 85 -35.85 -4.73 36.47
N LYS A 86 -35.18 -3.62 36.82
CA LYS A 86 -35.48 -2.29 36.27
C LYS A 86 -34.80 -2.04 34.92
N THR A 87 -33.58 -2.53 34.75
CA THR A 87 -32.77 -2.26 33.56
C THR A 87 -32.84 -3.38 32.51
N GLY A 88 -33.32 -4.56 32.90
CA GLY A 88 -33.31 -5.75 32.07
C GLY A 88 -31.90 -6.30 31.80
N LYS A 89 -30.89 -5.86 32.57
CA LYS A 89 -29.49 -6.25 32.41
C LYS A 89 -28.85 -6.53 33.76
N GLU A 90 -27.92 -7.48 33.78
CA GLU A 90 -27.09 -7.72 34.96
C GLU A 90 -26.25 -6.49 35.31
N TYR A 91 -26.05 -6.25 36.61
CA TYR A 91 -25.21 -5.14 37.04
C TYR A 91 -23.74 -5.39 36.71
N GLU A 92 -23.15 -4.43 36.03
CA GLU A 92 -21.73 -4.39 35.69
C GLU A 92 -21.04 -3.26 36.46
N MET A 93 -19.86 -3.56 37.00
CA MET A 93 -19.12 -2.61 37.80
C MET A 93 -18.46 -1.55 36.92
N ASN A 94 -18.77 -0.28 37.18
CA ASN A 94 -18.13 0.86 36.53
C ASN A 94 -17.00 1.41 37.41
N ASN A 95 -15.87 1.77 36.78
CA ASN A 95 -14.71 2.36 37.45
C ASN A 95 -15.03 3.69 38.17
N PHE A 96 -16.10 4.40 37.79
CA PHE A 96 -16.54 5.59 38.54
C PHE A 96 -16.99 5.25 39.97
N ILE A 97 -17.52 4.06 40.22
CA ILE A 97 -18.03 3.67 41.55
C ILE A 97 -16.89 3.52 42.55
N SER A 98 -15.78 2.92 42.13
CA SER A 98 -14.58 2.84 42.96
C SER A 98 -13.94 4.22 43.16
N ALA A 99 -13.94 5.08 42.14
CA ALA A 99 -13.48 6.45 42.29
C ALA A 99 -14.29 7.25 43.34
N PHE A 100 -15.62 7.11 43.36
CA PHE A 100 -16.46 7.73 44.39
C PHE A 100 -16.19 7.18 45.80
N TYR A 101 -15.92 5.88 45.90
CA TYR A 101 -15.52 5.28 47.18
C TYR A 101 -14.25 5.93 47.71
N ASP A 102 -13.22 6.03 46.87
CA ASP A 102 -11.94 6.64 47.24
C ASP A 102 -12.09 8.13 47.56
N ALA A 103 -12.94 8.86 46.83
CA ALA A 103 -13.20 10.27 47.07
C ALA A 103 -13.85 10.51 48.45
N LEU A 104 -14.80 9.66 48.86
CA LEU A 104 -15.41 9.74 50.19
C LEU A 104 -14.41 9.40 51.30
N LEU A 105 -13.53 8.42 51.04
CA LEU A 105 -12.47 8.05 51.98
C LEU A 105 -11.48 9.21 52.16
N LEU A 106 -11.02 9.83 51.08
CA LEU A 106 -10.16 11.02 51.10
C LEU A 106 -10.81 12.17 51.87
N TYR A 107 -12.09 12.44 51.61
CA TYR A 107 -12.85 13.45 52.34
C TYR A 107 -12.91 13.14 53.84
N ALA A 108 -13.19 11.89 54.22
CA ALA A 108 -13.24 11.50 55.63
C ALA A 108 -11.88 11.67 56.33
N ILE A 109 -10.77 11.34 55.66
CA ILE A 109 -9.42 11.54 56.16
C ILE A 109 -9.15 13.04 56.38
N ALA A 110 -9.38 13.87 55.36
CA ALA A 110 -9.15 15.32 55.44
C ALA A 110 -10.06 16.02 56.47
N LEU A 111 -11.32 15.58 56.59
CA LEU A 111 -12.25 16.08 57.59
C LEU A 111 -11.81 15.72 59.01
N ASN A 112 -11.35 14.48 59.22
CA ASN A 112 -10.84 14.05 60.52
C ASN A 112 -9.62 14.88 60.95
N GLU A 113 -8.67 15.10 60.04
CA GLU A 113 -7.51 15.97 60.28
C GLU A 113 -7.94 17.41 60.63
N THR A 114 -8.90 17.96 59.89
CA THR A 114 -9.50 19.28 60.15
C THR A 114 -10.09 19.38 61.55
N LEU A 115 -10.85 18.36 61.97
CA LEU A 115 -11.45 18.29 63.31
C LEU A 115 -10.40 18.13 64.41
N THR A 116 -9.35 17.34 64.20
CA THR A 116 -8.27 17.15 65.19
C THR A 116 -7.48 18.43 65.43
N GLU A 117 -7.42 19.32 64.44
CA GLU A 117 -6.79 20.64 64.56
C GLU A 117 -7.71 21.71 65.14
N GLY A 118 -8.96 21.36 65.48
CA GLY A 118 -9.95 22.30 66.02
C GLY A 118 -10.47 23.32 65.00
N LEU A 119 -10.32 23.05 63.70
CA LEU A 119 -10.80 23.90 62.62
C LEU A 119 -12.30 23.65 62.36
N ASP A 120 -12.97 24.64 61.75
CA ASP A 120 -14.39 24.53 61.41
C ASP A 120 -14.61 23.50 60.27
N PRO A 121 -15.37 22.41 60.49
CA PRO A 121 -15.68 21.42 59.45
C PRO A 121 -16.60 21.95 58.34
N ARG A 122 -17.13 23.16 58.47
CA ARG A 122 -17.88 23.83 57.39
C ARG A 122 -16.99 24.64 56.46
N ASN A 123 -15.71 24.84 56.81
CA ASN A 123 -14.77 25.51 55.94
C ASN A 123 -14.21 24.53 54.91
N GLY A 124 -14.77 24.56 53.71
CA GLY A 124 -14.35 23.72 52.60
C GLY A 124 -12.88 23.91 52.19
N GLN A 125 -12.34 25.14 52.29
CA GLN A 125 -10.95 25.40 51.91
C GLN A 125 -9.97 24.66 52.84
N ASN A 126 -10.24 24.66 54.14
CA ASN A 126 -9.42 23.93 55.10
C ASN A 126 -9.42 22.42 54.80
N ILE A 127 -10.58 21.85 54.48
CA ILE A 127 -10.70 20.42 54.14
C ILE A 127 -9.99 20.14 52.81
N THR A 128 -10.31 20.89 51.75
CA THR A 128 -9.77 20.66 50.40
C THR A 128 -8.26 20.86 50.35
N SER A 129 -7.70 21.83 51.08
CA SER A 129 -6.24 22.02 51.17
C SER A 129 -5.52 20.79 51.77
N LYS A 130 -6.19 20.03 52.63
CA LYS A 130 -5.69 18.76 53.17
C LYS A 130 -5.94 17.57 52.25
N MET A 131 -6.73 17.73 51.18
CA MET A 131 -6.98 16.66 50.20
C MET A 131 -5.96 16.66 49.06
N TRP A 132 -5.36 17.80 48.75
CA TRP A 132 -4.44 17.97 47.62
C TRP A 132 -3.01 17.56 47.96
N SER A 133 -2.19 17.32 46.92
CA SER A 133 -0.76 16.99 47.04
C SER A 133 -0.46 15.86 48.04
N ARG A 134 -1.25 14.78 48.01
CA ARG A 134 -1.11 13.65 48.95
C ARG A 134 -1.41 12.31 48.30
N THR A 135 -0.91 11.27 48.94
CA THR A 135 -1.20 9.88 48.60
C THR A 135 -1.87 9.18 49.79
N PHE A 136 -2.88 8.36 49.52
CA PHE A 136 -3.56 7.53 50.52
C PHE A 136 -3.91 6.16 49.93
N VAL A 137 -4.19 5.18 50.80
CA VAL A 137 -4.60 3.84 50.38
C VAL A 137 -6.12 3.79 50.29
N GLY A 138 -6.64 3.66 49.07
CA GLY A 138 -8.06 3.48 48.76
C GLY A 138 -8.40 2.05 48.36
N ILE A 139 -9.64 1.82 47.89
CA ILE A 139 -10.05 0.50 47.40
C ILE A 139 -9.38 0.14 46.07
N THR A 140 -8.99 1.15 45.30
CA THR A 140 -8.24 0.99 44.04
C THR A 140 -6.73 0.87 44.24
N GLY A 141 -6.25 0.77 45.49
CA GLY A 141 -4.83 0.76 45.83
C GLY A 141 -4.33 2.16 46.21
N ASN A 142 -3.09 2.49 45.84
CA ASN A 142 -2.51 3.81 46.15
C ASN A 142 -3.12 4.89 45.27
N VAL A 143 -3.81 5.85 45.87
CA VAL A 143 -4.43 6.99 45.19
C VAL A 143 -3.62 8.23 45.51
N SER A 144 -3.14 8.91 44.47
CA SER A 144 -2.38 10.16 44.60
C SER A 144 -3.15 11.32 43.96
N ILE A 145 -3.25 12.42 44.70
CA ILE A 145 -3.85 13.68 44.27
C ILE A 145 -2.72 14.68 44.09
N ASP A 146 -2.69 15.36 42.95
CA ASP A 146 -1.68 16.36 42.62
C ASP A 146 -1.92 17.69 43.36
N GLU A 147 -1.03 18.65 43.11
CA GLU A 147 -1.09 19.98 43.71
C GLU A 147 -2.31 20.81 43.26
N ASN A 148 -2.92 20.43 42.14
CA ASN A 148 -4.07 21.10 41.55
C ASN A 148 -5.41 20.47 41.98
N GLY A 149 -5.34 19.40 42.79
CA GLY A 149 -6.50 18.66 43.28
C GLY A 149 -7.00 17.56 42.35
N ASP A 150 -6.22 17.23 41.32
CA ASP A 150 -6.56 16.23 40.32
C ASP A 150 -5.90 14.87 40.66
N ARG A 151 -6.61 13.78 40.37
CA ARG A 151 -6.11 12.44 40.66
C ARG A 151 -5.14 11.98 39.57
N TYR A 152 -3.94 11.56 39.96
CA TYR A 152 -3.08 10.76 39.08
C TYR A 152 -3.77 9.43 38.76
N SER A 153 -4.12 9.25 37.49
CA SER A 153 -4.86 8.09 37.02
C SER A 153 -3.94 7.09 36.36
N ASP A 154 -4.08 5.83 36.77
CA ASP A 154 -3.37 4.71 36.15
C ASP A 154 -4.25 4.11 35.04
N TYR A 155 -3.63 3.81 33.91
CA TYR A 155 -4.30 3.26 32.73
C TYR A 155 -3.72 1.90 32.37
N SER A 156 -4.58 0.98 31.95
CA SER A 156 -4.19 -0.33 31.43
C SER A 156 -4.31 -0.36 29.92
N LEU A 157 -3.35 -1.00 29.28
CA LEU A 157 -3.42 -1.38 27.88
C LEU A 157 -3.76 -2.86 27.82
N LEU A 158 -4.95 -3.16 27.31
CA LEU A 158 -5.48 -4.51 27.16
C LEU A 158 -5.24 -5.00 25.73
N ASP A 159 -4.87 -6.27 25.63
CA ASP A 159 -4.66 -6.98 24.37
C ASP A 159 -5.33 -8.35 24.41
N LEU A 160 -5.80 -8.84 23.26
CA LEU A 160 -6.40 -10.16 23.13
C LEU A 160 -5.31 -11.23 23.20
N ASP A 161 -5.35 -12.06 24.25
CA ASP A 161 -4.54 -13.27 24.34
C ASP A 161 -5.23 -14.43 23.56
N PRO A 162 -4.63 -14.91 22.45
CA PRO A 162 -5.23 -16.01 21.67
C PRO A 162 -5.32 -17.34 22.42
N GLN A 163 -4.50 -17.56 23.44
CA GLN A 163 -4.50 -18.79 24.23
C GLN A 163 -5.61 -18.78 25.28
N GLN A 164 -5.80 -17.64 25.96
CA GLN A 164 -6.81 -17.49 27.00
C GLN A 164 -8.19 -17.09 26.47
N ASP A 165 -8.26 -16.66 25.20
CA ASP A 165 -9.49 -16.21 24.55
C ASP A 165 -10.19 -15.08 25.32
N LYS A 166 -9.39 -14.10 25.76
CA LYS A 166 -9.83 -12.89 26.47
C LYS A 166 -8.81 -11.77 26.33
N PHE A 167 -9.27 -10.53 26.51
CA PHE A 167 -8.35 -9.40 26.71
C PHE A 167 -7.69 -9.50 28.08
N VAL A 168 -6.39 -9.27 28.11
CA VAL A 168 -5.54 -9.26 29.30
C VAL A 168 -4.72 -7.97 29.34
N GLU A 169 -4.35 -7.53 30.54
CA GLU A 169 -3.42 -6.40 30.70
C GLU A 169 -2.03 -6.82 30.19
N VAL A 170 -1.50 -6.10 29.18
CA VAL A 170 -0.14 -6.33 28.65
C VAL A 170 0.84 -5.23 29.06
N ALA A 171 0.32 -4.03 29.34
CA ALA A 171 1.08 -2.94 29.92
C ALA A 171 0.15 -2.05 30.73
N TYR A 172 0.71 -1.27 31.64
CA TYR A 172 -0.01 -0.21 32.32
C TYR A 172 0.85 1.04 32.45
N TYR A 173 0.22 2.20 32.39
CA TYR A 173 0.83 3.48 32.66
C TYR A 173 0.49 3.90 34.08
N SER A 174 1.52 4.20 34.87
CA SER A 174 1.36 4.74 36.21
C SER A 174 1.42 6.26 36.18
N GLY A 175 0.30 6.92 36.50
CA GLY A 175 0.18 8.37 36.45
C GLY A 175 1.08 9.07 37.47
N ALA A 176 1.23 8.50 38.66
CA ALA A 176 2.03 9.10 39.73
C ALA A 176 3.54 9.03 39.47
N SER A 177 4.02 7.99 38.78
CA SER A 177 5.44 7.83 38.42
C SER A 177 5.77 8.30 37.01
N ASN A 178 4.76 8.58 36.17
CA ASN A 178 4.92 8.91 34.76
C ASN A 178 5.70 7.82 33.99
N GLU A 179 5.39 6.56 34.27
CA GLU A 179 6.09 5.40 33.71
C GLU A 179 5.11 4.42 33.05
N LEU A 180 5.45 3.97 31.84
CA LEU A 180 4.80 2.82 31.19
C LEU A 180 5.53 1.53 31.60
N LYS A 181 4.80 0.60 32.19
CA LYS A 181 5.30 -0.69 32.68
C LYS A 181 4.66 -1.81 31.87
N GLN A 182 5.49 -2.57 31.18
CA GLN A 182 5.05 -3.76 30.45
C GLN A 182 4.94 -4.93 31.44
N VAL A 183 3.81 -5.65 31.40
CA VAL A 183 3.53 -6.81 32.25
C VAL A 183 3.47 -8.12 31.46
N ALA A 184 3.17 -8.06 30.16
CA ALA A 184 3.17 -9.21 29.27
C ALA A 184 3.60 -8.81 27.85
N GLU A 185 3.82 -9.80 26.98
CA GLU A 185 4.19 -9.58 25.58
C GLU A 185 3.00 -9.05 24.77
N PHE A 186 3.29 -8.14 23.85
CA PHE A 186 2.29 -7.62 22.92
C PHE A 186 2.00 -8.62 21.81
N HIS A 187 0.72 -8.85 21.52
CA HIS A 187 0.32 -9.68 20.40
C HIS A 187 0.18 -8.82 19.14
N TRP A 188 0.95 -9.16 18.10
CA TRP A 188 0.87 -8.50 16.79
C TRP A 188 0.47 -9.51 15.72
N VAL A 189 -0.56 -9.16 14.93
CA VAL A 189 -1.05 -10.01 13.83
C VAL A 189 0.07 -10.31 12.82
N GLY A 190 0.88 -9.31 12.47
CA GLY A 190 2.06 -9.45 11.60
C GLY A 190 3.34 -9.90 12.31
N GLY A 191 3.26 -10.32 13.58
CA GLY A 191 4.41 -10.71 14.42
C GLY A 191 5.27 -9.55 14.95
N SER A 192 5.09 -8.33 14.43
CA SER A 192 5.78 -7.12 14.88
C SER A 192 4.84 -5.91 14.84
N PRO A 193 5.12 -4.84 15.61
CA PRO A 193 4.33 -3.62 15.55
C PRO A 193 4.34 -3.04 14.13
N PRO A 194 3.16 -2.68 13.58
CA PRO A 194 3.09 -2.09 12.25
C PRO A 194 3.77 -0.72 12.23
N LYS A 195 4.19 -0.29 11.04
CA LYS A 195 4.73 1.06 10.84
C LYS A 195 3.62 2.09 10.98
N ASP A 196 3.97 3.26 11.50
CA ASP A 196 3.07 4.42 11.66
C ASP A 196 2.60 4.99 10.32
N SER A 197 3.42 4.84 9.28
CA SER A 197 3.13 5.28 7.91
C SER A 197 3.46 4.19 6.90
N PRO A 198 2.67 4.06 5.82
CA PRO A 198 2.99 3.16 4.72
C PRO A 198 4.29 3.57 4.04
N ILE A 199 4.98 2.60 3.44
CA ILE A 199 6.33 2.78 2.85
C ILE A 199 6.32 3.88 1.79
N CYS A 200 5.26 3.97 0.98
CA CYS A 200 5.11 4.98 -0.07
C CYS A 200 4.40 6.27 0.36
N GLY A 201 4.15 6.47 1.65
CA GLY A 201 3.30 7.57 2.12
C GLY A 201 1.82 7.35 1.81
N TRP A 202 0.95 8.06 2.52
CA TRP A 202 -0.51 7.90 2.40
C TRP A 202 -1.05 8.31 1.02
N ASP A 203 -0.33 9.21 0.35
CA ASP A 203 -0.65 9.81 -0.95
C ASP A 203 0.22 9.28 -2.10
N HIS A 204 1.00 8.21 -1.87
CA HIS A 204 2.01 7.70 -2.81
C HIS A 204 3.16 8.66 -3.13
N SER A 205 3.30 9.80 -2.44
CA SER A 205 4.36 10.79 -2.71
C SER A 205 5.78 10.28 -2.53
N LYS A 206 5.99 9.25 -1.69
CA LYS A 206 7.31 8.66 -1.42
C LYS A 206 7.63 7.47 -2.30
N CYS A 207 6.66 6.98 -3.07
CA CYS A 207 6.91 5.94 -4.06
C CYS A 207 7.75 6.54 -5.19
N PRO A 208 8.73 5.82 -5.75
CA PRO A 208 9.43 6.29 -6.93
C PRO A 208 8.40 6.53 -8.03
N GLU A 209 8.33 7.76 -8.55
CA GLU A 209 7.59 8.01 -9.78
C GLU A 209 8.15 7.08 -10.86
N GLY A 210 7.26 6.44 -11.63
CA GLY A 210 7.68 5.51 -12.68
C GLY A 210 8.73 6.13 -13.60
N TYR A 211 9.46 5.29 -14.34
CA TYR A 211 10.53 5.82 -15.19
C TYR A 211 10.01 6.92 -16.13
N PRO A 212 10.72 8.04 -16.25
CA PRO A 212 10.30 9.14 -17.11
C PRO A 212 10.11 8.66 -18.55
N PHE A 213 9.19 9.30 -19.29
CA PHE A 213 8.78 8.88 -20.65
C PHE A 213 9.95 8.63 -21.61
N TYR A 214 11.06 9.35 -21.46
CA TYR A 214 12.26 9.15 -22.28
C TYR A 214 12.88 7.76 -22.14
N VAL A 215 12.74 7.08 -20.99
CA VAL A 215 13.26 5.71 -20.78
C VAL A 215 12.47 4.71 -21.63
N TYR A 216 11.15 4.90 -21.74
CA TYR A 216 10.31 4.11 -22.65
C TYR A 216 10.61 4.41 -24.13
N LEU A 217 10.89 5.68 -24.47
CA LEU A 217 11.31 6.04 -25.83
C LEU A 217 12.67 5.43 -26.21
N LEU A 218 13.65 5.49 -25.30
CA LEU A 218 14.99 4.92 -25.53
C LEU A 218 14.92 3.41 -25.68
N SER A 219 14.19 2.71 -24.80
CA SER A 219 14.00 1.26 -24.93
C SER A 219 13.26 0.88 -26.22
N GLY A 220 12.19 1.59 -26.58
CA GLY A 220 11.50 1.38 -27.87
C GLY A 220 12.40 1.62 -29.09
N SER A 221 13.20 2.69 -29.07
CA SER A 221 14.16 3.02 -30.14
C SER A 221 15.23 1.94 -30.29
N THR A 222 15.78 1.43 -29.18
CA THR A 222 16.78 0.35 -29.24
C THR A 222 16.21 -0.92 -29.87
N ILE A 223 14.98 -1.31 -29.51
CA ILE A 223 14.32 -2.48 -30.11
C ILE A 223 14.07 -2.26 -31.60
N PHE A 224 13.62 -1.06 -32.00
CA PHE A 224 13.39 -0.74 -33.40
C PHE A 224 14.67 -0.79 -34.23
N ILE A 225 15.79 -0.27 -33.71
CA ILE A 225 17.09 -0.33 -34.38
C ILE A 225 17.55 -1.79 -34.52
N LEU A 226 17.34 -2.65 -33.52
CA LEU A 226 17.69 -4.07 -33.61
C LEU A 226 16.87 -4.80 -34.69
N ILE A 227 15.60 -4.44 -34.86
CA ILE A 227 14.75 -4.98 -35.93
C ILE A 227 15.24 -4.50 -37.31
N LEU A 228 15.58 -3.22 -37.45
CA LEU A 228 16.13 -2.70 -38.71
C LEU A 228 17.49 -3.34 -39.05
N MET A 229 18.36 -3.51 -38.07
CA MET A 229 19.68 -4.15 -38.25
C MET A 229 19.54 -5.62 -38.65
N SER A 230 18.65 -6.37 -37.98
CA SER A 230 18.40 -7.76 -38.35
C SER A 230 17.77 -7.90 -39.74
N GLY A 231 16.82 -7.02 -40.10
CA GLY A 231 16.26 -6.93 -41.44
C GLY A 231 17.32 -6.60 -42.49
N PHE A 232 18.16 -5.60 -42.24
CA PHE A 232 19.25 -5.23 -43.14
C PHE A 232 20.23 -6.39 -43.36
N ILE A 233 20.63 -7.09 -42.29
CA ILE A 233 21.51 -8.27 -42.40
C ILE A 233 20.84 -9.37 -43.23
N TYR A 234 19.54 -9.61 -43.02
CA TYR A 234 18.78 -10.60 -43.79
C TYR A 234 18.73 -10.25 -45.27
N PHE A 235 18.33 -9.02 -45.61
CA PHE A 235 18.26 -8.55 -47.00
C PHE A 235 19.64 -8.48 -47.65
N TRP A 236 20.68 -8.06 -46.93
CA TRP A 236 22.04 -8.03 -47.45
C TRP A 236 22.58 -9.43 -47.73
N ARG A 237 22.32 -10.41 -46.86
CA ARG A 237 22.62 -11.83 -47.12
C ARG A 237 21.87 -12.34 -48.34
N ARG A 238 20.58 -11.99 -48.46
CA ARG A 238 19.75 -12.39 -49.60
C ARG A 238 20.27 -11.80 -50.90
N TYR A 239 20.58 -10.50 -50.91
CA TYR A 239 21.13 -9.79 -52.06
C TYR A 239 22.50 -10.37 -52.47
N ARG A 240 23.38 -10.67 -51.51
CA ARG A 240 24.68 -11.28 -51.81
C ARG A 240 24.52 -12.67 -52.43
N LEU A 241 23.61 -13.50 -51.92
CA LEU A 241 23.29 -14.81 -52.51
C LEU A 241 22.74 -14.68 -53.94
N GLU A 242 21.87 -13.70 -54.18
CA GLU A 242 21.34 -13.43 -55.52
C GLU A 242 22.41 -12.87 -56.47
N ALA A 243 23.32 -12.04 -55.98
CA ALA A 243 24.47 -11.55 -56.74
C ALA A 243 25.47 -12.67 -57.08
N GLU A 244 25.73 -13.60 -56.16
CA GLU A 244 26.56 -14.78 -56.40
C GLU A 244 25.92 -15.75 -57.41
N LEU A 245 24.59 -15.92 -57.38
CA LEU A 245 23.83 -16.65 -58.40
C LEU A 245 23.82 -15.94 -59.76
N ALA A 246 23.82 -14.60 -59.81
CA ALA A 246 23.89 -13.85 -61.07
C ALA A 246 25.31 -13.85 -61.68
N ALA A 247 26.35 -13.97 -60.83
CA ALA A 247 27.75 -14.03 -61.24
C ALA A 247 28.18 -15.41 -61.79
N MET A 248 27.26 -16.37 -61.86
CA MET A 248 27.57 -17.73 -62.31
C MET A 248 27.60 -17.81 -63.84
N SER A 249 28.77 -17.57 -64.41
CA SER A 249 29.05 -17.54 -65.86
C SER A 249 28.95 -18.89 -66.60
N TRP A 250 28.45 -19.94 -65.94
CA TRP A 250 28.25 -21.27 -66.52
C TRP A 250 26.81 -21.53 -66.97
N LYS A 251 25.88 -20.60 -66.73
CA LYS A 251 24.49 -20.72 -67.18
C LYS A 251 24.38 -20.27 -68.63
N ILE A 252 24.45 -21.23 -69.54
CA ILE A 252 24.21 -21.04 -70.98
C ILE A 252 22.75 -20.60 -71.15
N ARG A 253 22.52 -19.47 -71.83
CA ARG A 253 21.16 -19.03 -72.20
C ARG A 253 20.64 -19.90 -73.34
N TRP A 254 19.34 -20.14 -73.40
CA TRP A 254 18.76 -21.00 -74.44
C TRP A 254 19.00 -20.46 -75.86
N GLU A 255 19.11 -19.14 -75.98
CA GLU A 255 19.44 -18.44 -77.22
C GLU A 255 20.87 -18.69 -77.74
N ASP A 256 21.77 -19.18 -76.88
CA ASP A 256 23.16 -19.53 -77.22
C ASP A 256 23.31 -21.02 -77.64
N LEU A 257 22.20 -21.78 -77.75
CA LEU A 257 22.16 -23.21 -78.11
C LEU A 257 21.75 -23.51 -79.56
N ASP A 258 21.54 -22.50 -80.40
CA ASP A 258 21.28 -22.72 -81.83
C ASP A 258 22.59 -22.93 -82.60
N GLY A 259 22.95 -24.20 -82.77
CA GLY A 259 24.04 -24.61 -83.64
C GLY A 259 23.62 -24.57 -85.10
N ASP A 260 24.09 -23.57 -85.85
CA ASP A 260 23.87 -23.52 -87.30
C ASP A 260 25.06 -24.06 -88.10
N GLU A 261 24.74 -25.15 -88.80
CA GLU A 261 25.27 -25.74 -90.04
C GLU A 261 26.75 -26.13 -90.21
N MET A 262 26.96 -27.40 -90.62
CA MET A 262 27.69 -27.67 -91.85
C MET A 262 27.39 -29.04 -92.52
N LYS A 263 26.82 -28.94 -93.73
CA LYS A 263 27.10 -29.71 -94.96
C LYS A 263 26.77 -31.21 -95.06
N LYS A 264 25.90 -31.55 -96.03
CA LYS A 264 26.30 -32.31 -97.24
C LYS A 264 25.24 -32.35 -98.37
N ASP A 265 25.63 -31.73 -99.49
CA ASP A 265 25.63 -32.22 -100.87
C ASP A 265 24.36 -32.66 -101.67
N LYS A 266 24.22 -31.94 -102.81
CA LYS A 266 23.85 -32.35 -104.19
C LYS A 266 22.36 -32.52 -104.57
N LYS A 267 21.88 -31.61 -105.45
CA LYS A 267 21.70 -31.89 -106.89
C LYS A 267 21.47 -30.64 -107.75
N LYS A 268 22.08 -30.67 -108.94
CA LYS A 268 22.03 -29.68 -110.04
C LYS A 268 20.63 -29.57 -110.66
N SER A 269 20.24 -28.36 -111.06
CA SER A 269 19.65 -28.13 -112.40
C SER A 269 19.91 -26.70 -112.87
N ARG A 270 19.97 -26.54 -114.19
CA ARG A 270 20.65 -25.52 -114.98
C ARG A 270 19.75 -24.33 -115.34
N ARG A 271 20.37 -23.14 -115.39
CA ARG A 271 20.36 -22.14 -116.49
C ARG A 271 19.06 -21.38 -116.80
N MET A 272 19.09 -20.05 -116.61
CA MET A 272 18.80 -19.06 -117.67
C MET A 272 19.35 -17.69 -117.25
N ARG A 273 20.04 -17.00 -118.17
CA ARG A 273 20.61 -15.66 -117.99
C ARG A 273 20.00 -14.76 -119.08
N ARG A 274 19.50 -13.57 -118.68
CA ARG A 274 19.04 -12.37 -119.44
C ARG A 274 17.67 -11.93 -118.91
N LEU A 275 17.22 -10.68 -118.92
CA LEU A 275 17.73 -9.30 -119.05
C LEU A 275 16.43 -8.45 -119.01
N HIS A 276 16.46 -7.26 -118.39
CA HIS A 276 15.59 -6.10 -118.65
C HIS A 276 14.21 -5.92 -117.95
N GLY A 277 13.98 -4.67 -117.52
CA GLY A 277 12.72 -4.01 -117.08
C GLY A 277 12.90 -3.34 -115.70
N PHE A 278 13.23 -2.05 -115.51
CA PHE A 278 12.48 -0.80 -115.83
C PHE A 278 10.99 -0.95 -115.43
N SER A 279 10.33 -0.18 -114.56
CA SER A 279 10.41 1.17 -113.94
C SER A 279 9.49 1.13 -112.69
N PHE A 280 9.48 2.01 -111.67
CA PHE A 280 9.12 3.45 -111.62
C PHE A 280 9.14 3.86 -110.13
N GLU A 281 10.00 4.77 -109.68
CA GLU A 281 9.68 6.18 -109.28
C GLU A 281 8.54 6.32 -108.24
N SER A 282 8.79 6.84 -107.04
CA SER A 282 8.93 8.28 -106.79
C SER A 282 9.63 8.63 -105.45
N GLU A 283 10.47 9.67 -105.55
CA GLU A 283 11.08 10.60 -104.58
C GLU A 283 10.13 11.20 -103.52
N ALA A 284 10.50 11.95 -102.47
CA ALA A 284 11.74 12.36 -101.79
C ALA A 284 11.34 13.21 -100.54
N LEU A 285 12.37 13.70 -99.84
CA LEU A 285 12.44 14.75 -98.79
C LEU A 285 12.60 14.23 -97.36
N LEU A 286 13.47 14.76 -96.49
CA LEU A 286 14.78 15.42 -96.55
C LEU A 286 15.13 15.70 -95.06
N ARG A 287 16.43 15.61 -94.75
CA ARG A 287 17.21 16.46 -93.80
C ARG A 287 17.18 16.28 -92.27
N SER A 288 18.43 16.38 -91.81
CA SER A 288 19.06 16.43 -90.49
C SER A 288 18.87 17.73 -89.69
N CYS A 289 19.19 17.72 -88.38
CA CYS A 289 20.36 18.46 -87.86
C CYS A 289 20.60 18.30 -86.33
N SER A 290 21.79 18.76 -85.93
CA SER A 290 22.54 18.63 -84.68
C SER A 290 22.53 19.87 -83.76
N ARG A 291 23.07 19.69 -82.52
CA ARG A 291 23.89 20.59 -81.66
C ARG A 291 23.28 21.58 -80.61
N THR A 292 23.97 21.61 -79.45
CA THR A 292 24.35 22.69 -78.48
C THR A 292 23.42 23.22 -77.36
N SER A 293 23.88 23.00 -76.10
CA SER A 293 24.30 23.94 -75.01
C SER A 293 23.38 25.01 -74.36
N ASN A 294 23.43 25.00 -72.99
CA ASN A 294 23.54 26.09 -71.99
C ASN A 294 22.35 26.60 -71.13
N GLY A 295 22.65 26.71 -69.80
CA GLY A 295 22.11 27.65 -68.78
C GLY A 295 20.81 27.23 -68.05
N SER A 296 20.55 27.44 -66.76
CA SER A 296 21.21 28.15 -65.66
C SER A 296 20.45 27.93 -64.32
N GLU A 297 21.19 27.63 -63.24
CA GLU A 297 21.09 28.06 -61.82
C GLU A 297 19.94 27.80 -60.80
N ASN A 298 20.42 27.60 -59.54
CA ASN A 298 19.89 27.84 -58.18
C ASN A 298 18.98 26.74 -57.54
N VAL A 299 19.26 26.14 -56.37
CA VAL A 299 19.45 26.72 -55.01
C VAL A 299 20.27 25.81 -54.05
N ARG A 300 20.95 26.49 -53.11
CA ARG A 300 21.85 26.17 -51.97
C ARG A 300 21.40 25.05 -50.99
N ILE A 301 22.29 24.14 -50.56
CA ILE A 301 23.12 24.12 -49.31
C ILE A 301 22.30 24.23 -48.01
N LEU A 302 22.35 23.20 -47.13
CA LEU A 302 22.96 23.32 -45.79
C LEU A 302 23.05 21.96 -45.03
N PHE A 303 24.28 21.51 -44.84
CA PHE A 303 24.71 20.69 -43.71
C PHE A 303 24.73 21.59 -42.46
N PHE A 304 24.23 21.11 -41.32
CA PHE A 304 24.71 21.57 -40.00
C PHE A 304 24.90 20.37 -39.07
N PHE A 305 26.14 20.22 -38.64
CA PHE A 305 26.61 19.32 -37.60
C PHE A 305 26.51 20.05 -36.25
N PHE A 306 26.06 19.31 -35.23
CA PHE A 306 26.52 19.32 -33.83
C PHE A 306 26.22 20.50 -32.85
N TYR A 307 26.11 20.05 -31.60
CA TYR A 307 26.10 20.74 -30.30
C TYR A 307 24.82 21.45 -29.85
N PHE A 308 24.15 20.85 -28.85
CA PHE A 308 23.86 21.57 -27.60
C PHE A 308 23.60 20.56 -26.46
N PHE A 309 24.63 20.38 -25.63
CA PHE A 309 24.54 19.95 -24.23
C PHE A 309 24.83 21.20 -23.39
N TYR A 310 24.25 21.30 -22.20
CA TYR A 310 24.27 22.43 -21.21
C TYR A 310 23.20 23.52 -21.38
N PHE A 311 22.08 23.39 -20.65
CA PHE A 311 21.79 24.14 -19.42
C PHE A 311 20.41 23.74 -18.84
N LEU A 312 20.35 23.62 -17.51
CA LEU A 312 19.21 23.30 -16.61
C LEU A 312 18.70 21.84 -16.61
#